data_AF-A0A091HWQ6-F1
#
_entry.id   AF-A0A091HWQ6-F1
#
_cell.length_a   1.000
_cell.length_b   1.000
_cell.length_c   1.000
_cell.angle_alpha   90.00
_cell.angle_beta   90.00
_cell.angle_gamma   90.00
#
_symmetry.space_group_name_H-M   'P 1'
#
loop_
_entity.id
_entity.type
_entity.pdbx_description
1 polymer ?
#
loop_
_entity_poly.entity_id
_entity_poly.type
_entity_poly.pdbx_seq_one_letter_code
_entity_poly.pdbx_strand_id
1 'polypeptide(L)'
;ECSPEGHHVLRNPYRSTRFDSLELQRTAVQDLVCDHSLPPAWYRFMINNRPAEMPTRCIEVNKCGTQAPVWLWLKSESLPVPGESKRLTACATWQVFFRGSKDCCLFRIPVAVRNCGEFFVYLLQPTQGCMGYCAEVNDFNTEITLCAISFFGFLLPEKLTSLALQPAISPELVQGRVHLKCAYSHPSSKLPLQYVVVWSRLSTLGKKEQVQRDTTLQPFSYVEMNGASLRLGDTVFCTVTAFTKDTLEQQSMPEESKGFYAGIKFLPESLQIAEDGKEHVLTMLSTVPIACPGHDDSCKITLQLSTEDLDSQLLGPPNIALSACQVDLLQAPCSGSSCAAAALTVTAVTDFAQDGNRVSRIRAEPVGWRDLLWRAYAPKDVKVTVRDLPTGNCYSFTDPHIITFDG
;
A
#
# COMPACT_ATOMS: atom_id res chain seq x y z
N GLU A 1 -44.07 -7.50 -2.79
CA GLU A 1 -42.80 -6.74 -2.86
C GLU A 1 -41.76 -7.18 -1.84
N CYS A 2 -42.11 -7.40 -0.57
CA CYS A 2 -41.14 -7.86 0.44
C CYS A 2 -40.80 -9.36 0.39
N SER A 3 -41.60 -10.18 -0.31
CA SER A 3 -41.27 -11.58 -0.61
C SER A 3 -40.18 -11.67 -1.69
N PRO A 4 -39.40 -12.78 -1.77
CA PRO A 4 -38.38 -12.97 -2.80
C PRO A 4 -38.88 -12.84 -4.24
N GLU A 5 -40.13 -13.25 -4.51
CA GLU A 5 -40.75 -13.14 -5.84
C GLU A 5 -41.36 -11.74 -6.09
N GLY A 6 -41.45 -10.90 -5.05
CA GLY A 6 -42.10 -9.60 -5.13
C GLY A 6 -41.20 -8.47 -5.61
N HIS A 7 -39.90 -8.71 -5.80
CA HIS A 7 -38.92 -7.72 -6.24
C HIS A 7 -37.81 -8.37 -7.07
N HIS A 8 -37.18 -7.57 -7.93
CA HIS A 8 -35.95 -7.94 -8.62
C HIS A 8 -34.73 -7.55 -7.79
N VAL A 9 -33.61 -8.24 -7.99
CA VAL A 9 -32.36 -7.92 -7.29
C VAL A 9 -31.38 -7.27 -8.27
N LEU A 10 -31.01 -6.02 -8.01
CA LEU A 10 -29.95 -5.33 -8.76
C LEU A 10 -28.59 -5.70 -8.18
N ARG A 11 -27.95 -6.71 -8.79
CA ARG A 11 -26.59 -7.16 -8.48
C ARG A 11 -25.60 -6.57 -9.49
N ASN A 12 -25.03 -5.41 -9.18
CA ASN A 12 -23.94 -4.86 -9.96
C ASN A 12 -22.97 -4.11 -9.03
N PRO A 13 -21.70 -4.55 -8.90
CA PRO A 13 -20.73 -3.94 -7.99
C PRO A 13 -20.37 -2.50 -8.37
N TYR A 14 -20.47 -2.14 -9.65
CA TYR A 14 -20.17 -0.79 -10.13
C TYR A 14 -21.14 0.25 -9.58
N ARG A 15 -22.35 -0.15 -9.15
CA ARG A 15 -23.34 0.76 -8.53
C ARG A 15 -22.91 1.33 -7.18
N SER A 16 -21.78 0.89 -6.62
CA SER A 16 -21.26 1.39 -5.36
C SER A 16 -20.92 2.87 -5.41
N THR A 17 -21.30 3.62 -4.38
CA THR A 17 -20.86 5.02 -4.20
C THR A 17 -19.33 5.15 -4.10
N ARG A 18 -18.61 4.07 -3.73
CA ARG A 18 -17.15 4.04 -3.67
C ARG A 18 -16.48 3.79 -5.03
N PHE A 19 -17.25 3.39 -6.04
CA PHE A 19 -16.73 3.03 -7.34
C PHE A 19 -16.57 4.27 -8.25
N ASP A 20 -15.40 4.42 -8.85
CA ASP A 20 -15.06 5.54 -9.75
C ASP A 20 -15.29 5.17 -11.22
N SER A 21 -16.14 5.93 -11.90
CA SER A 21 -16.55 5.68 -13.27
C SER A 21 -15.58 6.25 -14.31
N LEU A 22 -14.58 7.04 -13.93
CA LEU A 22 -13.69 7.73 -14.87
C LEU A 22 -12.88 6.76 -15.75
N GLU A 23 -12.47 5.61 -15.21
CA GLU A 23 -11.72 4.61 -15.95
C GLU A 23 -12.62 3.91 -16.99
N LEU A 24 -13.81 3.48 -16.58
CA LEU A 24 -14.81 2.88 -17.49
C LEU A 24 -15.21 3.80 -18.63
N GLN A 25 -15.35 5.10 -18.37
CA GLN A 25 -15.65 6.07 -19.42
C GLN A 25 -14.55 6.17 -20.48
N ARG A 26 -13.31 5.80 -20.17
CA ARG A 26 -12.17 5.85 -21.10
C ARG A 26 -11.93 4.54 -21.83
N THR A 27 -12.16 3.41 -21.17
CA THR A 27 -11.73 2.09 -21.66
C THR A 27 -12.89 1.19 -22.09
N ALA A 28 -14.07 1.33 -21.48
CA ALA A 28 -15.20 0.42 -21.68
C ALA A 28 -16.56 1.13 -21.45
N VAL A 29 -16.86 2.11 -22.31
CA VAL A 29 -18.08 2.93 -22.22
C VAL A 29 -19.37 2.10 -22.23
N GLN A 30 -19.35 0.92 -22.88
CA GLN A 30 -20.50 0.01 -22.94
C GLN A 30 -20.83 -0.64 -21.60
N ASP A 31 -19.88 -0.68 -20.66
CA ASP A 31 -20.05 -1.29 -19.33
C ASP A 31 -20.56 -0.29 -18.27
N LEU A 32 -20.85 0.96 -18.67
CA LEU A 32 -21.45 1.95 -17.79
C LEU A 32 -22.83 1.50 -17.33
N VAL A 33 -23.11 1.76 -16.05
CA VAL A 33 -24.44 1.57 -15.46
C VAL A 33 -25.41 2.57 -16.10
N CYS A 34 -26.37 2.02 -16.83
CA CYS A 34 -27.29 2.75 -17.68
C CYS A 34 -28.73 2.25 -17.48
N ASP A 35 -29.47 2.90 -16.58
CA ASP A 35 -30.80 2.48 -16.14
C ASP A 35 -31.94 3.03 -17.01
N HIS A 36 -31.65 3.55 -18.21
CA HIS A 36 -32.69 4.02 -19.14
C HIS A 36 -33.58 2.89 -19.66
N SER A 37 -33.09 1.64 -19.62
CA SER A 37 -33.82 0.43 -20.01
C SER A 37 -34.35 -0.35 -18.81
N LEU A 38 -34.20 0.17 -17.59
CA LEU A 38 -34.61 -0.54 -16.38
C LEU A 38 -36.15 -0.55 -16.28
N PRO A 39 -36.83 -1.72 -16.33
CA PRO A 39 -38.28 -1.75 -16.35
C PRO A 39 -38.85 -1.26 -15.00
N PRO A 40 -40.03 -0.60 -14.98
CA PRO A 40 -40.66 -0.19 -13.73
C PRO A 40 -41.03 -1.40 -12.86
N ALA A 41 -40.36 -1.56 -11.73
CA ALA A 41 -40.60 -2.67 -10.80
C ALA A 41 -40.02 -2.38 -9.41
N TRP A 42 -40.30 -3.25 -8.45
CA TRP A 42 -39.64 -3.22 -7.15
C TRP A 42 -38.25 -3.84 -7.25
N TYR A 43 -37.25 -3.13 -6.74
CA TYR A 43 -35.85 -3.55 -6.76
C TYR A 43 -35.25 -3.54 -5.37
N ARG A 44 -34.39 -4.52 -5.11
CA ARG A 44 -33.48 -4.56 -3.96
C ARG A 44 -32.05 -4.43 -4.46
N PHE A 45 -31.28 -3.52 -3.88
CA PHE A 45 -29.87 -3.38 -4.22
C PHE A 45 -29.01 -4.38 -3.44
N MET A 46 -28.04 -4.97 -4.15
CA MET A 46 -27.03 -5.84 -3.56
C MET A 46 -25.67 -5.49 -4.16
N ILE A 47 -24.70 -5.15 -3.32
CA ILE A 47 -23.31 -4.91 -3.73
C ILE A 47 -22.44 -5.99 -3.11
N ASN A 48 -21.70 -6.73 -3.94
CA ASN A 48 -20.85 -7.85 -3.50
C ASN A 48 -21.59 -8.81 -2.55
N ASN A 49 -22.83 -9.16 -2.90
CA ASN A 49 -23.74 -9.99 -2.10
C ASN A 49 -24.07 -9.48 -0.68
N ARG A 50 -23.84 -8.19 -0.41
CA ARG A 50 -24.30 -7.51 0.81
C ARG A 50 -25.55 -6.65 0.50
N PRO A 51 -26.54 -6.58 1.41
CA PRO A 51 -27.63 -5.62 1.31
C PRO A 51 -27.07 -4.22 1.15
N ALA A 52 -27.59 -3.50 0.17
CA ALA A 52 -27.22 -2.12 -0.07
C ALA A 52 -28.49 -1.27 -0.20
N GLU A 53 -28.36 0.01 0.10
CA GLU A 53 -29.45 0.97 0.09
C GLU A 53 -29.11 2.11 -0.85
N MET A 54 -30.12 2.76 -1.42
CA MET A 54 -29.87 4.00 -2.16
C MET A 54 -29.33 5.06 -1.21
N PRO A 55 -28.20 5.72 -1.53
CA PRO A 55 -27.65 6.75 -0.66
C PRO A 55 -28.61 7.92 -0.52
N THR A 56 -28.70 8.48 0.69
CA THR A 56 -29.60 9.60 1.02
C THR A 56 -28.90 10.97 0.92
N ARG A 57 -27.65 10.97 0.46
CA ARG A 57 -26.81 12.16 0.26
C ARG A 57 -26.39 12.32 -1.20
N CYS A 58 -26.09 13.56 -1.58
CA CYS A 58 -25.62 13.86 -2.93
C CYS A 58 -24.30 13.16 -3.25
N ILE A 59 -24.29 12.37 -4.32
CA ILE A 59 -23.12 11.66 -4.81
C ILE A 59 -22.37 12.52 -5.83
N GLU A 60 -21.05 12.39 -5.94
CA GLU A 60 -20.25 13.10 -6.96
C GLU A 60 -20.48 12.54 -8.36
N VAL A 61 -20.35 13.39 -9.37
CA VAL A 61 -20.41 12.94 -10.78
C VAL A 61 -19.32 11.89 -11.03
N ASN A 62 -19.55 11.00 -12.01
CA ASN A 62 -18.62 9.91 -12.33
C ASN A 62 -18.40 8.91 -11.18
N LYS A 63 -19.43 8.67 -10.36
CA LYS A 63 -19.46 7.57 -9.38
C LYS A 63 -20.57 6.56 -9.72
N CYS A 64 -20.60 5.44 -9.00
CA CYS A 64 -21.62 4.39 -9.17
C CYS A 64 -21.66 3.77 -10.56
N GLY A 65 -20.52 3.78 -11.27
CA GLY A 65 -20.40 3.19 -12.60
C GLY A 65 -21.14 3.97 -13.69
N THR A 66 -21.59 5.19 -13.41
CA THR A 66 -22.33 6.06 -14.35
C THR A 66 -21.73 7.47 -14.38
N GLN A 67 -22.12 8.27 -15.38
CA GLN A 67 -21.81 9.70 -15.47
C GLN A 67 -22.73 10.54 -14.56
N ALA A 68 -24.01 10.15 -14.49
CA ALA A 68 -25.07 10.81 -13.73
C ALA A 68 -25.57 9.89 -12.58
N PRO A 69 -24.91 9.93 -11.41
CA PRO A 69 -25.34 9.11 -10.29
C PRO A 69 -26.67 9.59 -9.70
N VAL A 70 -27.60 8.63 -9.53
CA VAL A 70 -28.94 8.84 -8.98
C VAL A 70 -28.99 8.38 -7.52
N TRP A 71 -29.39 9.28 -6.63
CA TRP A 71 -29.45 9.08 -5.17
C TRP A 71 -30.83 9.47 -4.62
N LEU A 72 -31.17 9.02 -3.42
CA LEU A 72 -32.48 9.25 -2.82
C LEU A 72 -32.51 10.59 -2.09
N TRP A 73 -33.38 11.51 -2.50
CA TRP A 73 -33.50 12.81 -1.88
C TRP A 73 -34.61 12.83 -0.82
N LEU A 74 -34.18 13.05 0.42
CA LEU A 74 -35.07 13.01 1.58
C LEU A 74 -35.68 14.36 1.96
N LYS A 75 -35.25 15.51 1.39
CA LYS A 75 -35.66 16.87 1.84
C LYS A 75 -35.50 17.06 3.36
N SER A 76 -36.56 16.75 4.11
CA SER A 76 -36.71 16.81 5.57
C SER A 76 -37.53 15.62 6.11
N GLU A 77 -37.69 14.59 5.29
CA GLU A 77 -38.48 13.40 5.53
C GLU A 77 -37.56 12.23 5.90
N SER A 78 -37.93 11.42 6.89
CA SER A 78 -37.21 10.17 7.18
C SER A 78 -37.58 9.06 6.20
N LEU A 79 -36.70 8.05 6.13
CA LEU A 79 -37.01 6.75 5.52
C LEU A 79 -38.23 6.10 6.22
N PRO A 80 -39.01 5.27 5.50
CA PRO A 80 -40.17 4.59 6.06
C PRO A 80 -39.77 3.65 7.21
N VAL A 81 -40.62 3.57 8.23
CA VAL A 81 -40.47 2.59 9.32
C VAL A 81 -40.80 1.17 8.83
N PRO A 82 -40.34 0.10 9.50
CA PRO A 82 -40.64 -1.27 9.09
C PRO A 82 -42.13 -1.51 8.84
N GLY A 83 -42.45 -2.05 7.65
CA GLY A 83 -43.82 -2.31 7.20
C GLY A 83 -44.47 -1.15 6.43
N GLU A 84 -43.91 0.06 6.47
CA GLU A 84 -44.42 1.24 5.76
C GLU A 84 -43.83 1.36 4.35
N SER A 85 -44.61 1.94 3.44
CA SER A 85 -44.17 2.35 2.09
C SER A 85 -44.40 3.85 1.91
N LYS A 86 -43.39 4.54 1.39
CA LYS A 86 -43.37 6.00 1.25
C LYS A 86 -42.95 6.42 -0.15
N ARG A 87 -43.65 7.40 -0.73
CA ARG A 87 -43.28 7.99 -2.03
C ARG A 87 -42.26 9.10 -1.79
N LEU A 88 -41.08 8.95 -2.38
CA LEU A 88 -39.96 9.87 -2.30
C LEU A 88 -39.53 10.30 -3.70
N THR A 89 -38.48 11.12 -3.77
CA THR A 89 -37.90 11.57 -5.04
C THR A 89 -36.43 11.16 -5.06
N ALA A 90 -35.98 10.54 -6.14
CA ALA A 90 -34.57 10.37 -6.43
C ALA A 90 -34.07 11.53 -7.31
N CYS A 91 -32.81 11.91 -7.11
CA CYS A 91 -32.16 13.03 -7.78
C CYS A 91 -30.93 12.53 -8.54
N ALA A 92 -30.78 12.99 -9.79
CA ALA A 92 -29.56 12.77 -10.56
C ALA A 92 -28.60 13.94 -10.37
N THR A 93 -27.36 13.64 -10.01
CA THR A 93 -26.29 14.63 -9.94
C THR A 93 -25.72 14.88 -11.32
N TRP A 94 -25.55 16.15 -11.69
CA TRP A 94 -24.92 16.53 -12.96
C TRP A 94 -24.02 17.77 -12.79
N GLN A 95 -23.05 17.91 -13.69
CA GLN A 95 -22.18 19.09 -13.76
C GLN A 95 -22.55 19.90 -15.01
N VAL A 96 -22.97 21.15 -14.81
CA VAL A 96 -23.29 22.06 -15.92
C VAL A 96 -22.02 22.77 -16.35
N PHE A 97 -21.49 22.41 -17.52
CA PHE A 97 -20.19 22.85 -18.06
C PHE A 97 -20.00 24.39 -18.09
N PHE A 98 -21.08 25.17 -18.15
CA PHE A 98 -21.01 26.64 -18.25
C PHE A 98 -21.02 27.39 -16.91
N ARG A 99 -21.37 26.75 -15.78
CA ARG A 99 -21.49 27.42 -14.47
C ARG A 99 -20.45 27.02 -13.45
N GLY A 100 -19.65 25.97 -13.70
CA GLY A 100 -18.69 25.43 -12.73
C GLY A 100 -19.31 24.86 -11.45
N SER A 101 -20.61 25.01 -11.23
CA SER A 101 -21.34 24.53 -10.05
C SER A 101 -22.02 23.18 -10.32
N LYS A 102 -21.81 22.23 -9.41
CA LYS A 102 -22.49 20.93 -9.38
C LYS A 102 -23.96 21.11 -8.96
N ASP A 103 -24.89 20.59 -9.76
CA ASP A 103 -26.29 20.48 -9.35
C ASP A 103 -26.57 19.04 -8.92
N CYS A 104 -26.79 18.86 -7.62
CA CYS A 104 -27.07 17.57 -7.00
C CYS A 104 -28.44 16.99 -7.37
N CYS A 105 -29.36 17.81 -7.89
CA CYS A 105 -30.72 17.36 -8.24
C CYS A 105 -31.21 18.05 -9.51
N LEU A 106 -30.46 17.88 -10.60
CA LEU A 106 -30.83 18.42 -11.90
C LEU A 106 -32.08 17.72 -12.44
N PHE A 107 -32.10 16.38 -12.34
CA PHE A 107 -33.25 15.56 -12.73
C PHE A 107 -33.91 14.93 -11.50
N ARG A 108 -35.24 14.97 -11.46
CA ARG A 108 -36.06 14.39 -10.40
C ARG A 108 -36.82 13.18 -10.92
N ILE A 109 -36.71 12.07 -10.22
CA ILE A 109 -37.32 10.79 -10.59
C ILE A 109 -38.20 10.33 -9.42
N PRO A 110 -39.50 10.06 -9.63
CA PRO A 110 -40.36 9.58 -8.56
C PRO A 110 -39.99 8.13 -8.20
N VAL A 111 -39.81 7.86 -6.91
CA VAL A 111 -39.47 6.53 -6.38
C VAL A 111 -40.38 6.22 -5.20
N ALA A 112 -40.84 4.99 -5.04
CA ALA A 112 -41.45 4.54 -3.78
C ALA A 112 -40.48 3.64 -3.03
N VAL A 113 -40.37 3.82 -1.73
CA VAL A 113 -39.48 3.04 -0.86
C VAL A 113 -40.35 2.30 0.13
N ARG A 114 -40.16 0.99 0.28
CA ARG A 114 -40.80 0.20 1.31
C ARG A 114 -39.76 -0.44 2.21
N ASN A 115 -39.98 -0.34 3.52
CA ASN A 115 -39.14 -1.00 4.53
C ASN A 115 -39.71 -2.40 4.82
N CYS A 116 -38.98 -3.44 4.49
CA CYS A 116 -39.36 -4.83 4.74
C CYS A 116 -38.83 -5.36 6.08
N GLY A 117 -38.33 -4.48 6.96
CA GLY A 117 -37.66 -4.81 8.22
C GLY A 117 -36.17 -4.98 8.01
N GLU A 118 -35.77 -6.04 7.30
CA GLU A 118 -34.37 -6.41 7.09
C GLU A 118 -33.70 -5.69 5.90
N PHE A 119 -34.49 -5.09 5.02
CA PHE A 119 -34.02 -4.40 3.82
C PHE A 119 -35.08 -3.46 3.26
N PHE A 120 -34.65 -2.53 2.43
CA PHE A 120 -35.53 -1.69 1.64
C PHE A 120 -35.70 -2.24 0.22
N VAL A 121 -36.91 -2.09 -0.30
CA VAL A 121 -37.19 -2.25 -1.74
C VAL A 121 -37.63 -0.92 -2.31
N TYR A 122 -37.22 -0.66 -3.55
CA TYR A 122 -37.40 0.61 -4.23
C TYR A 122 -38.19 0.35 -5.52
N LEU A 123 -39.35 0.98 -5.67
CA LEU A 123 -40.07 1.02 -6.93
C LEU A 123 -39.36 2.02 -7.84
N LEU A 124 -38.48 1.49 -8.69
CA LEU A 124 -37.66 2.29 -9.61
C LEU A 124 -38.34 2.42 -10.96
N GLN A 125 -37.97 3.47 -11.68
CA GLN A 125 -38.43 3.75 -13.04
C GLN A 125 -37.24 3.90 -14.00
N PRO A 126 -37.43 3.73 -15.31
CA PRO A 126 -36.41 4.04 -16.29
C PRO A 126 -35.89 5.48 -16.13
N THR A 127 -34.57 5.67 -16.20
CA THR A 127 -33.97 7.01 -16.10
C THR A 127 -34.07 7.79 -17.41
N GLN A 128 -34.01 9.12 -17.34
CA GLN A 128 -33.98 9.97 -18.54
C GLN A 128 -32.57 9.97 -19.14
N GLY A 129 -32.32 9.10 -20.12
CA GLY A 129 -30.97 8.88 -20.65
C GLY A 129 -30.10 8.03 -19.73
N CYS A 130 -28.81 7.98 -20.02
CA CYS A 130 -27.89 7.04 -19.38
C CYS A 130 -27.45 7.50 -17.97
N MET A 131 -28.32 7.29 -16.99
CA MET A 131 -28.07 7.55 -15.57
C MET A 131 -28.12 6.23 -14.80
N GLY A 132 -27.56 6.18 -13.60
CA GLY A 132 -27.48 4.95 -12.81
C GLY A 132 -27.92 5.15 -11.37
N TYR A 133 -28.83 4.31 -10.87
CA TYR A 133 -29.18 4.24 -9.46
C TYR A 133 -27.99 3.72 -8.64
N CYS A 134 -27.49 4.58 -7.75
CA CYS A 134 -26.44 4.27 -6.80
C CYS A 134 -26.95 3.38 -5.67
N ALA A 135 -26.03 2.61 -5.10
CA ALA A 135 -26.26 1.96 -3.83
C ALA A 135 -25.02 2.05 -2.93
N GLU A 136 -25.23 2.08 -1.63
CA GLU A 136 -24.19 2.02 -0.61
C GLU A 136 -24.49 0.92 0.40
N VAL A 137 -23.43 0.27 0.87
CA VAL A 137 -23.55 -0.72 1.93
C VAL A 137 -23.54 0.04 3.26
N ASN A 138 -24.64 -0.07 4.02
CA ASN A 138 -24.70 0.48 5.37
C ASN A 138 -23.76 -0.34 6.28
N ASP A 139 -22.58 0.21 6.58
CA ASP A 139 -21.60 -0.36 7.53
C ASP A 139 -22.05 -0.19 9.01
N PHE A 140 -23.34 0.03 9.28
CA PHE A 140 -23.89 0.28 10.63
C PHE A 140 -23.88 -0.95 11.58
N ASN A 141 -23.22 -2.04 11.21
CA ASN A 141 -23.13 -3.27 12.01
C ASN A 141 -21.79 -3.48 12.73
N THR A 142 -20.93 -2.47 12.86
CA THR A 142 -19.72 -2.59 13.70
C THR A 142 -19.93 -2.19 15.17
N GLU A 143 -21.03 -1.50 15.55
CA GLU A 143 -21.21 -1.02 16.94
C GLU A 143 -22.42 -1.62 17.70
N ILE A 144 -23.44 -2.17 17.04
CA ILE A 144 -24.65 -2.66 17.74
C ILE A 144 -24.59 -4.17 18.07
N THR A 145 -23.65 -4.91 17.45
CA THR A 145 -23.53 -6.36 17.64
C THR A 145 -22.87 -6.77 18.96
N LEU A 146 -22.41 -5.83 19.80
CA LEU A 146 -21.81 -6.15 21.11
C LEU A 146 -22.82 -6.26 22.27
N CYS A 147 -24.04 -5.72 22.16
CA CYS A 147 -24.97 -5.69 23.30
C CYS A 147 -26.10 -6.73 23.24
N ALA A 148 -26.43 -7.26 22.05
CA ALA A 148 -27.56 -8.21 21.89
C ALA A 148 -27.17 -9.70 22.03
N ILE A 149 -25.88 -10.05 22.06
CA ILE A 149 -25.42 -11.45 22.09
C ILE A 149 -25.53 -12.06 23.51
N SER A 150 -25.87 -11.28 24.54
CA SER A 150 -25.99 -11.81 25.91
C SER A 150 -27.25 -12.67 26.17
N PHE A 151 -28.23 -12.77 25.25
CA PHE A 151 -29.53 -13.37 25.61
C PHE A 151 -30.12 -14.46 24.71
N PHE A 152 -29.59 -14.72 23.50
CA PHE A 152 -30.07 -15.84 22.70
C PHE A 152 -28.92 -16.65 22.13
N GLY A 153 -28.69 -17.82 22.73
CA GLY A 153 -27.77 -18.84 22.25
C GLY A 153 -28.25 -19.47 20.94
N PHE A 154 -28.04 -18.76 19.83
CA PHE A 154 -28.07 -19.34 18.48
C PHE A 154 -26.70 -19.15 17.84
N LEU A 155 -25.96 -20.25 17.74
CA LEU A 155 -24.72 -20.36 16.96
C LEU A 155 -25.07 -20.22 15.47
N LEU A 156 -24.98 -19.00 14.93
CA LEU A 156 -24.82 -18.81 13.49
C LEU A 156 -23.41 -19.30 13.08
N PRO A 157 -23.25 -19.93 11.91
CA PRO A 157 -21.93 -20.29 11.40
C PRO A 157 -21.11 -19.01 11.27
N GLU A 158 -19.94 -18.97 11.91
CA GLU A 158 -18.98 -17.86 11.79
C GLU A 158 -18.77 -17.54 10.30
N LYS A 159 -19.30 -16.39 9.86
CA LYS A 159 -19.17 -15.96 8.48
C LYS A 159 -17.70 -15.57 8.27
N LEU A 160 -17.00 -16.25 7.35
CA LEU A 160 -15.58 -16.02 6.99
C LEU A 160 -15.20 -14.54 6.72
N THR A 161 -16.18 -13.66 6.53
CA THR A 161 -15.99 -12.23 6.25
C THR A 161 -15.41 -11.40 7.39
N SER A 162 -15.38 -11.90 8.64
CA SER A 162 -14.77 -11.18 9.79
C SER A 162 -13.41 -11.74 10.19
N LEU A 163 -12.77 -12.49 9.30
CA LEU A 163 -11.51 -13.17 9.60
C LEU A 163 -10.32 -12.22 9.46
N ALA A 164 -9.68 -11.88 10.58
CA ALA A 164 -8.43 -11.13 10.59
C ALA A 164 -7.25 -12.08 10.37
N LEU A 165 -6.73 -12.13 9.14
CA LEU A 165 -5.62 -13.00 8.75
C LEU A 165 -4.26 -12.41 9.10
N GLN A 166 -4.14 -11.08 9.14
CA GLN A 166 -2.93 -10.34 9.52
C GLN A 166 -1.65 -10.90 8.85
N PRO A 167 -1.59 -10.96 7.51
CA PRO A 167 -0.44 -11.51 6.82
C PRO A 167 0.83 -10.71 7.08
N ALA A 168 1.90 -11.41 7.45
CA ALA A 168 3.22 -10.84 7.69
C ALA A 168 4.28 -11.60 6.88
N ILE A 169 5.16 -10.84 6.24
CA ILE A 169 6.28 -11.42 5.47
C ILE A 169 7.52 -11.48 6.36
N SER A 170 8.13 -12.65 6.44
CA SER A 170 9.43 -12.88 7.06
C SER A 170 10.38 -13.60 6.10
N PRO A 171 11.66 -13.23 6.05
CA PRO A 171 12.62 -13.90 5.20
C PRO A 171 13.17 -15.16 5.91
N GLU A 172 13.32 -16.26 5.18
CA GLU A 172 13.83 -17.53 5.72
C GLU A 172 14.84 -18.17 4.75
N LEU A 173 15.83 -18.86 5.30
CA LEU A 173 16.79 -19.64 4.51
C LEU A 173 16.32 -21.10 4.51
N VAL A 174 15.80 -21.57 3.37
CA VAL A 174 15.31 -22.94 3.20
C VAL A 174 16.25 -23.68 2.27
N GLN A 175 16.92 -24.72 2.78
CA GLN A 175 17.88 -25.53 2.02
C GLN A 175 18.97 -24.70 1.30
N GLY A 176 19.46 -23.64 1.97
CA GLY A 176 20.49 -22.76 1.41
C GLY A 176 19.99 -21.77 0.36
N ARG A 177 18.67 -21.65 0.16
CA ARG A 177 18.04 -20.68 -0.75
C ARG A 177 17.19 -19.69 0.03
N VAL A 178 17.27 -18.42 -0.36
CA VAL A 178 16.49 -17.35 0.27
C VAL A 178 15.03 -17.45 -0.18
N HIS A 179 14.13 -17.54 0.79
CA HIS A 179 12.69 -17.52 0.57
C HIS A 179 12.05 -16.40 1.38
N LEU A 180 10.96 -15.86 0.86
CA LEU A 180 10.05 -15.04 1.65
C LEU A 180 8.88 -15.92 2.07
N LYS A 181 8.60 -15.94 3.36
CA LYS A 181 7.45 -16.61 3.95
C LYS A 181 6.39 -15.59 4.26
N CYS A 182 5.18 -15.82 3.76
CA CYS A 182 4.01 -15.08 4.19
C CYS A 182 3.28 -15.94 5.21
N ALA A 183 3.29 -15.53 6.48
CA ALA A 183 2.57 -16.18 7.56
C ALA A 183 1.32 -15.39 7.93
N TYR A 184 0.24 -16.09 8.27
CA TYR A 184 -1.04 -15.48 8.60
C TYR A 184 -1.76 -16.30 9.67
N SER A 185 -2.63 -15.64 10.41
CA SER A 185 -3.39 -16.21 11.52
C SER A 185 -4.33 -17.30 11.03
N HIS A 186 -4.12 -18.54 11.50
CA HIS A 186 -5.10 -19.61 11.36
C HIS A 186 -6.13 -19.47 12.48
N PRO A 187 -7.39 -19.13 12.19
CA PRO A 187 -8.43 -19.07 13.20
C PRO A 187 -8.69 -20.47 13.72
N SER A 188 -9.01 -20.61 15.00
CA SER A 188 -9.44 -21.87 15.62
C SER A 188 -10.85 -22.28 15.17
N SER A 189 -11.12 -22.25 13.86
CA SER A 189 -12.41 -22.61 13.28
C SER A 189 -12.56 -24.14 13.23
N LYS A 190 -13.78 -24.65 13.43
CA LYS A 190 -14.11 -26.07 13.29
C LYS A 190 -14.08 -26.57 11.84
N LEU A 191 -13.87 -25.69 10.87
CA LEU A 191 -13.98 -25.97 9.43
C LEU A 191 -12.58 -26.06 8.79
N PRO A 192 -12.36 -26.97 7.82
CA PRO A 192 -11.13 -27.03 7.06
C PRO A 192 -11.06 -25.83 6.09
N LEU A 193 -10.18 -24.87 6.41
CA LEU A 193 -9.93 -23.68 5.60
C LEU A 193 -8.83 -23.95 4.56
N GLN A 194 -8.99 -23.34 3.39
CA GLN A 194 -7.96 -23.19 2.38
C GLN A 194 -7.65 -21.72 2.18
N TYR A 195 -6.44 -21.44 1.72
CA TYR A 195 -5.95 -20.10 1.51
C TYR A 195 -5.46 -19.94 0.08
N VAL A 196 -5.89 -18.86 -0.57
CA VAL A 196 -5.25 -18.35 -1.78
C VAL A 196 -4.25 -17.29 -1.35
N VAL A 197 -3.00 -17.46 -1.75
CA VAL A 197 -1.93 -16.49 -1.47
C VAL A 197 -1.42 -15.93 -2.79
N VAL A 198 -1.51 -14.60 -2.95
CA VAL A 198 -1.02 -13.89 -4.13
C VAL A 198 0.21 -13.07 -3.73
N TRP A 199 1.36 -13.46 -4.26
CA TRP A 199 2.61 -12.71 -4.16
C TRP A 199 2.69 -11.66 -5.25
N SER A 200 3.11 -10.46 -4.88
CA SER A 200 3.22 -9.35 -5.81
C SER A 200 4.39 -8.44 -5.44
N ARG A 201 4.94 -7.75 -6.43
CA ARG A 201 6.04 -6.80 -6.26
C ARG A 201 5.68 -5.43 -6.80
N LEU A 202 6.25 -4.38 -6.23
CA LEU A 202 6.12 -3.02 -6.75
C LEU A 202 7.20 -2.77 -7.80
N SER A 203 6.77 -2.54 -9.04
CA SER A 203 7.64 -2.16 -10.16
C SER A 203 8.18 -0.73 -9.99
N THR A 204 9.28 -0.39 -10.66
CA THR A 204 9.90 0.95 -10.63
C THR A 204 8.97 2.06 -11.11
N LEU A 205 7.95 1.74 -11.91
CA LEU A 205 6.88 2.64 -12.36
C LEU A 205 5.72 2.78 -11.37
N GLY A 206 5.85 2.23 -10.15
CA GLY A 206 4.80 2.24 -9.14
C GLY A 206 3.64 1.28 -9.42
N LYS A 207 3.72 0.46 -10.47
CA LYS A 207 2.72 -0.56 -10.80
C LYS A 207 2.99 -1.83 -10.01
N LYS A 208 1.95 -2.42 -9.43
CA LYS A 208 2.04 -3.70 -8.72
C LYS A 208 1.89 -4.86 -9.71
N GLU A 209 2.87 -5.76 -9.71
CA GLU A 209 2.95 -6.92 -10.60
C GLU A 209 2.76 -8.20 -9.79
N GLN A 210 1.89 -9.09 -10.26
CA GLN A 210 1.73 -10.41 -9.65
C GLN A 210 2.91 -11.30 -10.01
N VAL A 211 3.47 -11.99 -9.02
CA VAL A 211 4.65 -12.84 -9.15
C VAL A 211 4.29 -14.32 -9.07
N GLN A 212 3.51 -14.70 -8.07
CA GLN A 212 3.11 -16.08 -7.82
C GLN A 212 1.71 -16.11 -7.19
N ARG A 213 0.92 -17.14 -7.50
CA ARG A 213 -0.40 -17.37 -6.89
C ARG A 213 -0.50 -18.82 -6.49
N ASP A 214 -0.61 -19.06 -5.20
CA ASP A 214 -0.70 -20.39 -4.62
C ASP A 214 -2.06 -20.64 -4.00
N THR A 215 -2.42 -21.90 -3.87
CA THR A 215 -3.54 -22.36 -3.04
C THR A 215 -2.99 -23.39 -2.06
N THR A 216 -3.13 -23.13 -0.77
CA THR A 216 -2.52 -23.93 0.30
C THR A 216 -3.49 -24.16 1.45
N LEU A 217 -3.32 -25.30 2.14
CA LEU A 217 -4.00 -25.62 3.40
C LEU A 217 -3.20 -25.13 4.61
N GLN A 218 -1.93 -24.77 4.42
CA GLN A 218 -1.05 -24.34 5.48
C GLN A 218 -1.29 -22.86 5.79
N PRO A 219 -1.08 -22.40 7.04
CA PRO A 219 -1.20 -21.00 7.41
C PRO A 219 0.01 -20.15 6.98
N PHE A 220 0.66 -20.58 5.90
CA PHE A 220 1.79 -19.88 5.29
C PHE A 220 1.97 -20.32 3.83
N SER A 221 2.65 -19.47 3.04
CA SER A 221 3.17 -19.78 1.71
C SER A 221 4.59 -19.24 1.58
N TYR A 222 5.39 -19.84 0.69
CA TYR A 222 6.74 -19.39 0.36
C TYR A 222 6.84 -18.95 -1.09
N VAL A 223 7.67 -17.94 -1.32
CA VAL A 223 8.18 -17.59 -2.65
C VAL A 223 9.70 -17.54 -2.61
N GLU A 224 10.35 -18.16 -3.60
CA GLU A 224 11.81 -18.18 -3.70
C GLU A 224 12.33 -16.85 -4.27
N MET A 225 13.39 -16.32 -3.66
CA MET A 225 14.13 -15.19 -4.20
C MET A 225 15.26 -15.69 -5.11
N ASN A 226 14.94 -15.87 -6.38
CA ASN A 226 15.85 -16.45 -7.38
C ASN A 226 16.50 -15.42 -8.33
N GLY A 227 16.22 -14.12 -8.17
CA GLY A 227 16.70 -13.06 -9.06
C GLY A 227 15.96 -12.92 -10.40
N ALA A 228 15.06 -13.85 -10.74
CA ALA A 228 14.21 -13.76 -11.93
C ALA A 228 12.86 -13.14 -11.59
N SER A 229 12.11 -13.80 -10.70
CA SER A 229 10.74 -13.41 -10.31
C SER A 229 10.73 -12.34 -9.22
N LEU A 230 11.68 -12.43 -8.30
CA LEU A 230 11.94 -11.46 -7.23
C LEU A 230 13.42 -11.14 -7.19
N ARG A 231 13.75 -9.85 -7.14
CA ARG A 231 15.13 -9.33 -7.08
C ARG A 231 15.36 -8.54 -5.81
N LEU A 232 16.63 -8.44 -5.40
CA LEU A 232 16.99 -7.46 -4.39
C LEU A 232 16.69 -6.05 -4.91
N GLY A 233 16.17 -5.20 -4.03
CA GLY A 233 15.61 -3.89 -4.34
C GLY A 233 14.08 -3.88 -4.50
N ASP A 234 13.45 -5.04 -4.70
CA ASP A 234 11.99 -5.12 -4.81
C ASP A 234 11.31 -4.88 -3.45
N THR A 235 10.14 -4.23 -3.50
CA THR A 235 9.19 -4.22 -2.38
C THR A 235 8.08 -5.22 -2.65
N VAL A 236 7.97 -6.23 -1.80
CA VAL A 236 7.11 -7.41 -1.97
C VAL A 236 5.90 -7.34 -1.04
N PHE A 237 4.76 -7.81 -1.53
CA PHE A 237 3.49 -7.89 -0.82
C PHE A 237 2.89 -9.28 -0.97
N CYS A 238 2.21 -9.72 0.06
CA CYS A 238 1.44 -10.95 0.09
C CYS A 238 -0.02 -10.60 0.39
N THR A 239 -0.91 -11.01 -0.51
CA THR A 239 -2.36 -10.87 -0.33
C THR A 239 -2.96 -12.25 -0.08
N VAL A 240 -3.69 -12.42 1.03
CA VAL A 240 -4.23 -13.70 1.46
C VAL A 240 -5.75 -13.65 1.50
N THR A 241 -6.37 -14.68 0.94
CA THR A 241 -7.83 -14.88 0.97
C THR A 241 -8.12 -16.29 1.49
N ALA A 242 -8.94 -16.41 2.54
CA ALA A 242 -9.37 -17.71 3.07
C ALA A 242 -10.70 -18.14 2.45
N PHE A 243 -10.92 -19.44 2.29
CA PHE A 243 -12.17 -20.02 1.76
C PHE A 243 -12.39 -21.44 2.27
N THR A 244 -13.64 -21.91 2.26
CA THR A 244 -14.01 -23.29 2.63
C THR A 244 -14.03 -24.19 1.38
N LYS A 245 -13.74 -25.48 1.56
CA LYS A 245 -13.61 -26.45 0.45
C LYS A 245 -14.90 -26.65 -0.37
N ASP A 246 -16.07 -26.43 0.24
CA ASP A 246 -17.35 -26.86 -0.33
C ASP A 246 -18.10 -25.77 -1.12
N THR A 247 -17.71 -24.48 -1.03
CA THR A 247 -18.24 -23.44 -1.93
C THR A 247 -17.20 -22.34 -2.21
N LEU A 248 -16.84 -22.13 -3.48
CA LEU A 248 -15.97 -21.02 -3.92
C LEU A 248 -16.56 -19.62 -3.65
N GLU A 249 -17.82 -19.56 -3.21
CA GLU A 249 -18.61 -18.34 -2.99
C GLU A 249 -18.51 -17.78 -1.56
N GLN A 250 -17.94 -18.54 -0.61
CA GLN A 250 -17.66 -18.08 0.76
C GLN A 250 -16.16 -17.83 0.98
N GLN A 251 -15.66 -16.71 0.45
CA GLN A 251 -14.30 -16.25 0.67
C GLN A 251 -14.26 -15.14 1.72
N SER A 252 -13.17 -15.04 2.46
CA SER A 252 -12.86 -13.85 3.27
C SER A 252 -12.60 -12.65 2.36
N MET A 253 -12.58 -11.45 2.94
CA MET A 253 -11.99 -10.33 2.22
C MET A 253 -10.48 -10.59 2.05
N PRO A 254 -9.88 -10.21 0.91
CA PRO A 254 -8.44 -10.27 0.75
C PRO A 254 -7.76 -9.31 1.73
N GLU A 255 -6.82 -9.82 2.53
CA GLU A 255 -5.97 -9.00 3.39
C GLU A 255 -4.56 -8.95 2.84
N GLU A 256 -3.95 -7.77 2.86
CA GLU A 256 -2.63 -7.54 2.32
C GLU A 256 -1.62 -7.22 3.42
N SER A 257 -0.42 -7.78 3.29
CA SER A 257 0.69 -7.52 4.21
C SER A 257 1.24 -6.11 4.06
N LYS A 258 1.96 -5.63 5.09
CA LYS A 258 2.87 -4.49 4.91
C LYS A 258 3.90 -4.82 3.83
N GLY A 259 4.33 -3.79 3.09
CA GLY A 259 5.36 -3.94 2.06
C GLY A 259 6.70 -4.34 2.68
N PHE A 260 7.25 -5.46 2.22
CA PHE A 260 8.54 -5.96 2.64
C PHE A 260 9.60 -5.59 1.60
N TYR A 261 10.54 -4.72 1.97
CA TYR A 261 11.68 -4.41 1.11
C TYR A 261 12.75 -5.50 1.26
N ALA A 262 13.11 -6.15 0.15
CA ALA A 262 14.12 -7.20 0.14
C ALA A 262 15.46 -6.63 -0.38
N GLY A 263 16.47 -6.48 0.49
CA GLY A 263 17.77 -5.92 0.12
C GLY A 263 18.51 -5.29 1.29
N ILE A 264 19.50 -4.46 0.97
CA ILE A 264 20.27 -3.69 1.94
C ILE A 264 19.60 -2.33 2.15
N LYS A 265 19.43 -1.94 3.42
CA LYS A 265 18.98 -0.61 3.83
C LYS A 265 20.07 0.09 4.63
N PHE A 266 20.03 1.42 4.57
CA PHE A 266 20.84 2.30 5.38
C PHE A 266 19.98 2.97 6.44
N LEU A 267 20.50 3.07 7.66
CA LEU A 267 19.90 3.79 8.77
C LEU A 267 20.93 4.79 9.33
N PRO A 268 20.64 6.10 9.30
CA PRO A 268 19.48 6.74 8.66
C PRO A 268 19.53 6.68 7.11
N GLU A 269 18.39 6.92 6.44
CA GLU A 269 18.32 6.93 4.95
C GLU A 269 19.00 8.16 4.32
N SER A 270 19.21 9.22 5.11
CA SER A 270 19.97 10.41 4.74
C SER A 270 20.63 11.02 5.98
N LEU A 271 21.74 11.74 5.76
CA LEU A 271 22.51 12.37 6.82
C LEU A 271 22.61 13.88 6.58
N GLN A 272 22.53 14.64 7.67
CA GLN A 272 22.88 16.05 7.71
C GLN A 272 23.97 16.20 8.76
N ILE A 273 25.18 16.55 8.32
CA ILE A 273 26.38 16.65 9.15
C ILE A 273 27.01 18.03 8.97
N ALA A 274 27.93 18.40 9.85
CA ALA A 274 28.64 19.67 9.78
C ALA A 274 30.15 19.45 9.86
N GLU A 275 30.93 20.42 9.40
CA GLU A 275 32.40 20.42 9.47
C GLU A 275 32.91 20.72 10.89
N ASP A 276 32.36 20.04 11.90
CA ASP A 276 32.73 20.18 13.30
C ASP A 276 33.58 19.01 13.83
N GLY A 277 34.00 18.11 12.93
CA GLY A 277 34.80 16.93 13.24
C GLY A 277 34.04 15.83 13.99
N LYS A 278 32.71 15.93 14.15
CA LYS A 278 31.93 14.86 14.79
C LYS A 278 31.74 13.68 13.86
N GLU A 279 31.84 12.50 14.44
CA GLU A 279 31.55 11.25 13.76
C GLU A 279 30.04 10.93 13.82
N HIS A 280 29.48 10.49 12.70
CA HIS A 280 28.09 10.07 12.59
C HIS A 280 27.98 8.60 12.22
N VAL A 281 27.22 7.83 12.99
CA VAL A 281 27.06 6.38 12.73
C VAL A 281 26.06 6.16 11.60
N LEU A 282 26.50 5.43 10.57
CA LEU A 282 25.67 4.92 9.49
C LEU A 282 25.61 3.39 9.59
N THR A 283 24.39 2.86 9.78
CA THR A 283 24.16 1.41 9.89
C THR A 283 23.65 0.86 8.57
N MET A 284 24.28 -0.18 8.06
CA MET A 284 23.82 -0.98 6.94
C MET A 284 23.19 -2.26 7.46
N LEU A 285 22.02 -2.60 6.94
CA LEU A 285 21.31 -3.81 7.33
C LEU A 285 20.77 -4.56 6.12
N SER A 286 20.99 -5.87 6.10
CA SER A 286 20.34 -6.75 5.14
C SER A 286 19.00 -7.18 5.70
N THR A 287 17.92 -6.97 4.93
CA THR A 287 16.60 -7.49 5.28
C THR A 287 16.41 -8.94 4.85
N VAL A 288 17.36 -9.54 4.12
CA VAL A 288 17.31 -10.95 3.70
C VAL A 288 18.52 -11.72 4.22
N PRO A 289 18.37 -13.03 4.51
CA PRO A 289 19.49 -13.88 4.88
C PRO A 289 20.56 -13.88 3.79
N ILE A 290 21.81 -13.97 4.23
CA ILE A 290 22.95 -14.21 3.34
C ILE A 290 23.07 -15.73 3.15
N ALA A 291 22.79 -16.19 1.94
CA ALA A 291 22.97 -17.59 1.57
C ALA A 291 24.42 -17.84 1.16
N CYS A 292 25.08 -18.78 1.83
CA CYS A 292 26.45 -19.19 1.49
C CYS A 292 26.48 -20.63 0.95
N PRO A 293 27.20 -20.87 -0.17
CA PRO A 293 27.44 -22.22 -0.68
C PRO A 293 28.56 -22.87 0.16
N GLY A 294 28.23 -23.43 1.32
CA GLY A 294 29.18 -24.16 2.16
C GLY A 294 28.90 -24.05 3.67
N HIS A 295 29.45 -24.98 4.44
CA HIS A 295 29.35 -25.04 5.91
C HIS A 295 30.50 -24.26 6.57
N ASP A 296 30.81 -23.06 6.05
CA ASP A 296 31.84 -22.19 6.62
C ASP A 296 31.20 -21.24 7.63
N ASP A 297 31.72 -21.24 8.85
CA ASP A 297 31.27 -20.40 9.98
C ASP A 297 31.50 -18.89 9.77
N SER A 298 32.08 -18.48 8.63
CA SER A 298 32.38 -17.08 8.27
C SER A 298 31.58 -16.57 7.07
N CYS A 299 30.32 -16.98 6.94
CA CYS A 299 29.44 -16.51 5.87
C CYS A 299 29.21 -14.99 5.97
N LYS A 300 29.65 -14.24 4.95
CA LYS A 300 29.57 -12.78 4.94
C LYS A 300 29.47 -12.24 3.52
N ILE A 301 28.78 -11.12 3.32
CA ILE A 301 28.86 -10.35 2.07
C ILE A 301 29.64 -9.06 2.31
N THR A 302 30.63 -8.79 1.45
CA THR A 302 31.43 -7.57 1.51
C THR A 302 30.85 -6.52 0.57
N LEU A 303 30.59 -5.33 1.11
CA LEU A 303 30.16 -4.15 0.37
C LEU A 303 31.34 -3.23 0.17
N GLN A 304 31.69 -2.95 -1.09
CA GLN A 304 32.60 -1.87 -1.45
C GLN A 304 31.84 -0.57 -1.39
N LEU A 305 32.39 0.39 -0.65
CA LEU A 305 31.83 1.71 -0.50
C LEU A 305 32.59 2.69 -1.39
N SER A 306 31.85 3.61 -1.99
CA SER A 306 32.41 4.75 -2.70
C SER A 306 31.62 6.02 -2.40
N THR A 307 32.30 7.16 -2.44
CA THR A 307 31.73 8.47 -2.19
C THR A 307 31.84 9.29 -3.46
N GLU A 308 30.76 9.96 -3.84
CA GLU A 308 30.73 10.83 -5.01
C GLU A 308 30.07 12.15 -4.66
N ASP A 309 30.70 13.25 -5.05
CA ASP A 309 30.14 14.59 -4.89
C ASP A 309 29.15 14.88 -6.02
N LEU A 310 27.97 15.37 -5.68
CA LEU A 310 26.91 15.71 -6.64
C LEU A 310 27.00 17.17 -7.11
N ASP A 311 27.75 18.02 -6.42
CA ASP A 311 27.95 19.42 -6.79
C ASP A 311 29.13 19.53 -7.77
N SER A 312 28.87 19.18 -9.03
CA SER A 312 29.83 19.08 -10.14
C SER A 312 30.57 20.38 -10.52
N GLN A 313 30.31 21.50 -9.83
CA GLN A 313 30.96 22.79 -10.10
C GLN A 313 32.25 23.00 -9.30
N LEU A 314 32.47 22.23 -8.22
CA LEU A 314 33.69 22.27 -7.42
C LEU A 314 34.46 20.95 -7.63
N LEU A 315 35.48 20.99 -8.49
CA LEU A 315 36.42 19.87 -8.70
C LEU A 315 37.29 19.73 -7.45
N GLY A 316 36.77 19.05 -6.43
CA GLY A 316 37.48 18.73 -5.19
C GLY A 316 37.27 17.27 -4.78
N PRO A 317 38.10 16.74 -3.86
CA PRO A 317 37.81 15.47 -3.21
C PRO A 317 36.44 15.51 -2.50
N PRO A 318 35.78 14.35 -2.29
CA PRO A 318 34.50 14.30 -1.62
C PRO A 318 34.59 14.95 -0.22
N ASN A 319 33.60 15.78 0.14
CA ASN A 319 33.53 16.48 1.42
C ASN A 319 33.12 15.56 2.60
N ILE A 320 33.24 14.24 2.42
CA ILE A 320 32.95 13.24 3.44
C ILE A 320 34.03 12.18 3.46
N ALA A 321 34.38 11.72 4.66
CA ALA A 321 35.26 10.59 4.90
C ALA A 321 34.46 9.44 5.54
N LEU A 322 34.72 8.22 5.08
CA LEU A 322 34.19 7.00 5.67
C LEU A 322 35.29 6.34 6.50
N SER A 323 34.92 5.76 7.64
CA SER A 323 35.86 5.01 8.49
C SER A 323 36.43 3.75 7.82
N ALA A 324 35.77 3.24 6.79
CA ALA A 324 36.20 2.10 5.99
C ALA A 324 35.68 2.20 4.56
N CYS A 325 36.46 1.72 3.59
CA CYS A 325 36.06 1.61 2.19
C CYS A 325 35.33 0.29 1.88
N GLN A 326 35.35 -0.66 2.82
CA GLN A 326 34.68 -1.95 2.70
C GLN A 326 34.04 -2.31 4.03
N VAL A 327 32.86 -2.92 3.97
CA VAL A 327 32.17 -3.40 5.16
C VAL A 327 31.60 -4.78 4.92
N ASP A 328 31.80 -5.67 5.89
CA ASP A 328 31.30 -7.02 5.88
C ASP A 328 29.97 -7.11 6.64
N LEU A 329 28.92 -7.58 5.96
CA LEU A 329 27.70 -8.02 6.59
C LEU A 329 27.82 -9.51 6.88
N LEU A 330 28.04 -9.85 8.16
CA LEU A 330 28.11 -11.23 8.62
C LEU A 330 26.69 -11.84 8.68
N GLN A 331 26.56 -13.10 8.28
CA GLN A 331 25.32 -13.83 8.42
C GLN A 331 24.91 -13.92 9.90
N ALA A 332 23.70 -13.50 10.21
CA ALA A 332 23.08 -13.68 11.52
C ALA A 332 21.67 -14.25 11.38
N PRO A 333 21.11 -14.88 12.42
CA PRO A 333 19.69 -15.21 12.45
C PRO A 333 18.84 -13.95 12.23
N CYS A 334 17.86 -14.04 11.34
CA CYS A 334 16.94 -12.92 11.10
C CYS A 334 16.13 -12.64 12.37
N SER A 335 16.23 -11.42 12.89
CA SER A 335 15.46 -10.95 14.03
C SER A 335 14.84 -9.59 13.72
N GLY A 336 13.52 -9.48 13.89
CA GLY A 336 12.78 -8.29 13.47
C GLY A 336 12.89 -8.04 11.96
N SER A 337 13.52 -6.93 11.56
CA SER A 337 13.70 -6.49 10.17
C SER A 337 15.14 -6.61 9.64
N SER A 338 16.04 -7.27 10.37
CA SER A 338 17.46 -7.41 10.01
C SER A 338 17.94 -8.85 10.11
N CYS A 339 18.68 -9.30 9.10
CA CYS A 339 19.36 -10.60 9.01
C CYS A 339 20.89 -10.49 9.02
N ALA A 340 21.41 -9.28 8.84
CA ALA A 340 22.82 -8.96 8.97
C ALA A 340 22.92 -7.45 9.17
N ALA A 341 23.82 -6.98 10.02
CA ALA A 341 24.04 -5.56 10.22
C ALA A 341 25.52 -5.25 10.38
N ALA A 342 25.91 -4.07 9.92
CA ALA A 342 27.23 -3.51 10.14
C ALA A 342 27.10 -1.99 10.27
N ALA A 343 28.02 -1.37 10.99
CA ALA A 343 28.04 0.07 11.20
C ALA A 343 29.39 0.63 10.76
N LEU A 344 29.36 1.84 10.21
CA LEU A 344 30.55 2.64 9.90
C LEU A 344 30.32 4.07 10.38
N THR A 345 31.39 4.83 10.54
CA THR A 345 31.29 6.26 10.84
C THR A 345 31.55 7.11 9.58
N VAL A 346 30.75 8.16 9.45
CA VAL A 346 30.82 9.18 8.42
C VAL A 346 31.19 10.49 9.10
N THR A 347 32.20 11.16 8.57
CA THR A 347 32.68 12.44 9.10
C THR A 347 32.79 13.45 7.96
N ALA A 348 32.37 14.69 8.21
CA ALA A 348 32.60 15.77 7.25
C ALA A 348 34.10 16.09 7.18
N VAL A 349 34.61 16.35 5.97
CA VAL A 349 36.01 16.75 5.82
C VAL A 349 36.12 18.22 6.23
N THR A 350 36.92 18.51 7.25
CA THR A 350 37.21 19.89 7.62
C THR A 350 38.29 20.45 6.70
N ASP A 351 37.90 21.23 5.70
CA ASP A 351 38.83 21.81 4.72
C ASP A 351 39.23 23.27 5.04
N PHE A 352 38.66 23.84 6.09
CA PHE A 352 38.86 25.22 6.53
C PHE A 352 38.51 26.29 5.49
N ALA A 353 37.78 25.94 4.44
CA ALA A 353 37.33 26.85 3.39
C ALA A 353 35.84 27.17 3.58
N GLN A 354 35.46 28.42 3.30
CA GLN A 354 34.04 28.79 3.28
C GLN A 354 33.49 28.59 1.86
N ASP A 355 33.26 27.33 1.48
CA ASP A 355 32.82 26.93 0.13
C ASP A 355 31.31 26.63 0.02
N GLY A 356 30.59 26.76 1.14
CA GLY A 356 29.15 26.54 1.23
C GLY A 356 28.74 25.09 1.42
N ASN A 357 27.44 24.85 1.61
CA ASN A 357 26.95 23.49 1.87
C ASN A 357 27.09 22.60 0.62
N ARG A 358 27.64 21.40 0.80
CA ARG A 358 27.87 20.44 -0.29
C ARG A 358 27.07 19.15 -0.10
N VAL A 359 26.73 18.51 -1.21
CA VAL A 359 25.96 17.27 -1.21
C VAL A 359 26.76 16.11 -1.80
N SER A 360 27.05 15.12 -0.96
CA SER A 360 27.69 13.87 -1.38
C SER A 360 26.71 12.69 -1.35
N ARG A 361 27.00 11.67 -2.15
CA ARG A 361 26.33 10.36 -2.09
C ARG A 361 27.31 9.28 -1.66
N ILE A 362 26.84 8.38 -0.79
CA ILE A 362 27.53 7.13 -0.46
C ILE A 362 26.87 6.02 -1.26
N ARG A 363 27.68 5.30 -2.03
CA ARG A 363 27.31 4.13 -2.81
C ARG A 363 27.88 2.88 -2.17
N ALA A 364 27.14 1.78 -2.25
CA ALA A 364 27.60 0.47 -1.83
C ALA A 364 27.41 -0.53 -2.96
N GLU A 365 28.41 -1.35 -3.23
CA GLU A 365 28.34 -2.39 -4.26
C GLU A 365 28.84 -3.71 -3.67
N PRO A 366 28.08 -4.82 -3.77
CA PRO A 366 28.54 -6.11 -3.30
C PRO A 366 29.69 -6.65 -4.17
N VAL A 367 30.80 -7.05 -3.55
CA VAL A 367 32.00 -7.53 -4.26
C VAL A 367 32.10 -9.06 -4.23
N GLY A 368 32.48 -9.65 -5.36
CA GLY A 368 32.99 -11.04 -5.42
C GLY A 368 31.95 -12.14 -5.15
N TRP A 369 30.66 -11.82 -5.10
CA TRP A 369 29.62 -12.78 -4.75
C TRP A 369 29.20 -13.65 -5.94
N ARG A 370 29.08 -14.97 -5.70
CA ARG A 370 28.74 -15.97 -6.72
C ARG A 370 27.25 -16.24 -6.86
N ASP A 371 26.45 -15.90 -5.84
CA ASP A 371 25.00 -16.08 -5.88
C ASP A 371 24.36 -15.09 -6.87
N LEU A 372 23.46 -15.60 -7.71
CA LEU A 372 22.71 -14.84 -8.70
C LEU A 372 21.89 -13.72 -8.05
N LEU A 373 21.44 -13.91 -6.81
CA LEU A 373 20.58 -12.95 -6.13
C LEU A 373 21.26 -11.59 -5.87
N TRP A 374 22.56 -11.61 -5.58
CA TRP A 374 23.35 -10.41 -5.27
C TRP A 374 24.06 -9.82 -6.50
N ARG A 375 24.03 -10.54 -7.62
CA ARG A 375 24.72 -10.11 -8.85
C ARG A 375 24.04 -8.88 -9.43
N ALA A 376 24.82 -7.83 -9.67
CA ALA A 376 24.34 -6.55 -10.22
C ALA A 376 23.27 -5.85 -9.36
N TYR A 377 23.19 -6.19 -8.07
CA TYR A 377 22.37 -5.45 -7.11
C TYR A 377 23.12 -4.22 -6.62
N ALA A 378 22.50 -3.05 -6.76
CA ALA A 378 22.94 -1.79 -6.17
C ALA A 378 21.88 -1.31 -5.17
N PRO A 379 22.19 -1.28 -3.85
CA PRO A 379 21.37 -0.62 -2.84
C PRO A 379 21.15 0.87 -3.18
N LYS A 380 20.09 1.45 -2.62
CA LYS A 380 19.80 2.89 -2.80
C LYS A 380 20.88 3.73 -2.11
N ASP A 381 21.48 4.66 -2.87
CA ASP A 381 22.49 5.60 -2.38
C ASP A 381 22.02 6.39 -1.16
N VAL A 382 22.93 6.64 -0.22
CA VAL A 382 22.68 7.52 0.93
C VAL A 382 23.09 8.94 0.57
N LYS A 383 22.16 9.88 0.72
CA LYS A 383 22.45 11.30 0.54
C LYS A 383 23.00 11.89 1.85
N VAL A 384 24.14 12.56 1.75
CA VAL A 384 24.78 13.27 2.86
C VAL A 384 24.88 14.74 2.49
N THR A 385 24.29 15.61 3.30
CA THR A 385 24.46 17.06 3.19
C THR A 385 25.42 17.53 4.26
N VAL A 386 26.53 18.12 3.82
CA VAL A 386 27.55 18.71 4.68
C VAL A 386 27.26 20.20 4.81
N ARG A 387 27.17 20.67 6.05
CA ARG A 387 27.00 22.06 6.38
C ARG A 387 28.38 22.69 6.63
N ASP A 388 28.68 23.70 5.83
CA ASP A 388 29.86 24.55 5.98
C ASP A 388 29.76 25.35 7.29
N LEU A 389 30.86 25.39 8.04
CA LEU A 389 30.99 26.12 9.29
C LEU A 389 32.07 27.20 9.15
N PRO A 390 31.83 28.41 9.70
CA PRO A 390 32.82 29.49 9.63
C PRO A 390 34.10 29.08 10.34
N THR A 391 35.20 29.05 9.60
CA THR A 391 36.52 28.71 10.11
C THR A 391 37.29 29.94 10.55
N GLY A 392 38.04 29.81 11.65
CA GLY A 392 38.87 30.89 12.17
C GLY A 392 40.15 31.04 11.35
N ASN A 393 40.35 32.20 10.73
CA ASN A 393 41.57 32.48 9.98
C ASN A 393 42.75 32.80 10.92
N CYS A 394 43.84 32.03 10.82
CA CYS A 394 45.10 32.35 11.47
C CYS A 394 45.98 33.14 10.50
N TYR A 395 46.18 34.43 10.76
CA TYR A 395 47.14 35.25 10.02
C TYR A 395 48.48 35.24 10.76
N SER A 396 49.52 34.72 10.10
CA SER A 396 50.91 34.93 10.54
C SER A 396 51.48 36.10 9.74
N PHE A 397 51.71 37.21 10.42
CA PHE A 397 52.47 38.31 9.85
C PHE A 397 53.93 38.06 10.19
N THR A 398 54.69 37.50 9.24
CA THR A 398 56.16 37.50 9.35
C THR A 398 56.64 38.90 9.01
N ASP A 399 57.17 39.58 10.02
CA ASP A 399 57.85 40.86 9.85
C ASP A 399 59.18 40.66 9.10
N PRO A 400 59.40 41.24 7.91
CA PRO A 400 60.66 41.11 7.20
C PRO A 400 61.66 42.15 7.74
N HIS A 401 62.03 42.07 9.01
CA HIS A 401 63.25 42.73 9.47
C HIS A 401 64.45 41.85 9.08
N ILE A 402 64.91 41.98 7.84
CA ILE A 402 66.28 41.62 7.48
C ILE A 402 67.17 42.75 8.01
N ILE A 403 67.76 42.56 9.19
CA ILE A 403 68.93 43.34 9.60
C ILE A 403 70.12 42.68 8.91
N THR A 404 70.55 43.21 7.77
CA THR A 404 71.86 42.89 7.23
C THR A 404 72.90 43.48 8.17
N PHE A 405 73.61 42.63 8.91
CA PHE A 405 74.90 43.01 9.46
C PHE A 405 75.90 43.03 8.31
N ASP A 406 76.27 44.24 7.88
CA ASP A 406 77.62 44.51 7.36
C ASP A 406 77.96 45.98 7.66
N GLY A 407 78.91 46.14 8.59
CA GLY A 407 79.93 47.20 8.63
C GLY A 407 79.49 48.64 8.80
#